data_AF-A0A7V9LH93-F1
#
_entry.id   AF-A0A7V9LH93-F1
#
_cell.length_a   1.000
_cell.length_b   1.000
_cell.length_c   1.000
_cell.angle_alpha   90.00
_cell.angle_beta   90.00
_cell.angle_gamma   90.00
#
_symmetry.space_group_name_H-M   'P 1'
#
loop_
_entity.id
_entity.type
_entity.pdbx_description
1 polymer ?
#
loop_
_entity_poly.entity_id
_entity_poly.type
_entity_poly.pdbx_seq_one_letter_code
_entity_poly.pdbx_strand_id
1 'polypeptide(L)'
;FVVADGAEPTQRELLDFTADQMGVKRPRSIPAAVASIAAGRGAVATMTLDVHADPSALLETGFEFRYPTYREGVPQALDLLGAAGTLAGK
;
A
#
# COMPACT_ATOMS: atom_id res chain seq x y z
N PHE A 1 -1.89 -7.95 19.57
CA PHE A 1 -2.48 -8.34 18.28
C PHE A 1 -1.76 -7.62 17.17
N VAL A 2 -1.60 -8.26 16.01
CA VAL A 2 -1.16 -7.62 14.77
C VAL A 2 -2.40 -7.08 14.07
N VAL A 3 -2.38 -5.79 13.68
CA VAL A 3 -3.48 -5.16 12.94
C VAL A 3 -3.03 -4.96 11.50
N ALA A 4 -3.20 -5.99 10.69
CA ALA A 4 -2.95 -6.00 9.26
C ALA A 4 -4.05 -6.83 8.58
N ASP A 5 -4.43 -6.47 7.36
CA ASP A 5 -5.55 -7.11 6.63
C ASP A 5 -5.25 -8.55 6.20
N GLY A 6 -3.99 -9.00 6.29
CA GLY A 6 -3.56 -10.35 5.94
C GLY A 6 -3.57 -10.65 4.44
N ALA A 7 -3.77 -9.64 3.59
CA ALA A 7 -3.83 -9.82 2.14
C ALA A 7 -2.46 -9.92 1.47
N GLU A 8 -1.41 -9.50 2.17
CA GLU A 8 0.01 -9.65 1.82
C GLU A 8 0.39 -9.25 0.38
N PRO A 9 -0.03 -8.08 -0.13
CA PRO A 9 0.43 -7.62 -1.42
C PRO A 9 1.93 -7.34 -1.38
N THR A 10 2.61 -7.59 -2.50
CA THR A 10 3.91 -6.96 -2.73
C THR A 10 3.73 -5.44 -2.82
N GLN A 11 4.79 -4.70 -2.49
CA GLN A 11 4.79 -3.25 -2.66
C GLN A 11 4.44 -2.82 -4.10
N ARG A 12 4.86 -3.61 -5.10
CA ARG A 12 4.54 -3.37 -6.52
C ARG A 12 3.04 -3.47 -6.77
N GLU A 13 2.39 -4.54 -6.31
CA GLU A 13 0.95 -4.76 -6.54
C GLU A 13 0.12 -3.65 -5.90
N LEU A 14 0.45 -3.27 -4.66
CA LEU A 14 -0.26 -2.18 -3.98
C LEU A 14 -0.12 -0.85 -4.73
N LEU A 15 1.09 -0.49 -5.16
CA LEU A 15 1.35 0.76 -5.86
C LEU A 15 0.74 0.79 -7.27
N ASP A 16 0.84 -0.32 -8.01
CA ASP A 16 0.25 -0.43 -9.34
C ASP A 16 -1.27 -0.37 -9.27
N PHE A 17 -1.89 -1.10 -8.32
CA PHE A 17 -3.34 -1.04 -8.10
C PHE A 17 -3.80 0.37 -7.74
N THR A 18 -3.08 1.05 -6.84
CA THR A 18 -3.40 2.43 -6.46
C THR A 18 -3.31 3.37 -7.66
N ALA A 19 -2.27 3.25 -8.49
CA ALA A 19 -2.13 4.06 -9.70
C ALA A 19 -3.27 3.82 -10.70
N ASP A 20 -3.68 2.56 -10.87
CA ASP A 20 -4.81 2.19 -11.72
C ASP A 20 -6.12 2.80 -11.20
N GLN A 21 -6.37 2.76 -9.89
CA GLN A 21 -7.55 3.39 -9.26
C GLN A 21 -7.56 4.91 -9.42
N MET A 22 -6.38 5.55 -9.48
CA MET A 22 -6.24 6.99 -9.69
C MET A 22 -6.28 7.39 -11.18
N GLY A 23 -6.27 6.44 -12.11
CA GLY A 23 -6.20 6.71 -13.55
C GLY A 23 -4.86 7.33 -13.99
N VAL A 24 -3.77 7.10 -13.24
CA VAL A 24 -2.44 7.66 -13.53
C VAL A 24 -1.46 6.59 -14.00
N LYS A 25 -0.33 7.02 -14.56
CA LYS A 25 0.72 6.10 -14.97
C LYS A 25 1.33 5.38 -13.76
N ARG A 26 1.46 4.05 -13.87
CA ARG A 26 2.12 3.21 -12.85
C ARG A 26 3.56 3.64 -12.56
N PRO A 27 4.02 3.55 -11.29
CA PRO A 27 5.38 3.92 -10.92
C PRO A 27 6.46 3.06 -11.59
N ARG A 28 7.58 3.69 -11.97
CA ARG A 28 8.78 2.98 -12.44
C ARG A 28 9.63 2.52 -11.27
N SER A 29 10.43 1.47 -11.49
CA SER A 29 11.43 1.02 -10.52
C SER A 29 12.64 1.96 -10.48
N ILE A 30 13.22 2.13 -9.30
CA ILE A 30 14.52 2.76 -9.11
C ILE A 30 15.43 1.82 -8.30
N PRO A 31 16.73 1.71 -8.61
CA PRO A 31 17.65 0.91 -7.79
C PRO A 31 17.75 1.46 -6.36
N ALA A 32 17.78 0.57 -5.38
CA ALA A 32 17.83 0.94 -3.95
C ALA A 32 19.03 1.84 -3.60
N ALA A 33 20.19 1.62 -4.25
CA ALA A 33 21.36 2.46 -4.06
C ALA A 33 21.12 3.92 -4.49
N VAL A 34 20.39 4.13 -5.60
CA VAL A 34 20.02 5.47 -6.08
C VAL A 34 18.98 6.09 -5.15
N ALA A 35 17.96 5.34 -4.77
CA ALA A 35 16.94 5.80 -3.83
C ALA A 35 17.55 6.22 -2.48
N SER A 36 18.59 5.50 -2.01
CA SER A 36 19.25 5.75 -0.73
C SER A 36 19.99 7.08 -0.69
N ILE A 37 20.40 7.64 -1.83
CA ILE A 37 21.03 8.96 -1.90
C ILE A 37 20.02 10.05 -1.53
N ALA A 38 18.76 9.90 -1.94
CA ALA A 38 17.71 10.89 -1.71
C ALA A 38 16.97 10.68 -0.37
N ALA A 39 16.58 9.43 -0.07
CA ALA A 39 15.73 9.09 1.08
C ALA A 39 16.51 8.60 2.30
N GLY A 40 17.80 8.29 2.15
CA GLY A 40 18.62 7.68 3.19
C GLY A 40 18.48 6.15 3.24
N ARG A 41 19.54 5.48 3.69
CA ARG A 41 19.63 4.00 3.70
C ARG A 41 18.60 3.34 4.60
N GLY A 42 18.33 3.92 5.77
CA GLY A 42 17.36 3.38 6.74
C GLY A 42 15.94 3.33 6.16
N ALA A 43 15.49 4.44 5.57
CA ALA A 43 14.17 4.51 4.96
C ALA A 43 14.03 3.51 3.80
N VAL A 44 15.03 3.43 2.91
CA VAL A 44 14.99 2.47 1.79
C VAL A 44 14.98 1.04 2.31
N ALA A 45 15.84 0.70 3.28
CA ALA A 45 15.87 -0.64 3.86
C ALA A 45 14.53 -1.03 4.51
N THR A 46 13.88 -0.12 5.23
CA THR A 46 12.54 -0.35 5.80
C THR A 46 11.48 -0.51 4.72
N MET A 47 11.50 0.34 3.69
CA MET A 47 10.50 0.28 2.61
C MET A 47 10.61 -0.98 1.75
N THR A 48 11.82 -1.51 1.56
CA THR A 48 12.07 -2.72 0.75
C THR A 48 12.09 -4.00 1.59
N LEU A 49 11.74 -3.92 2.87
CA LEU A 49 11.71 -5.09 3.73
C LEU A 49 10.41 -5.87 3.47
N ASP A 50 10.56 -7.15 3.15
CA ASP A 50 9.42 -8.06 3.09
C ASP A 50 8.98 -8.43 4.52
N VAL A 51 7.71 -8.19 4.82
CA VAL A 51 7.10 -8.48 6.13
C VAL A 51 5.84 -9.30 5.90
N HIS A 52 5.81 -10.49 6.50
CA HIS A 52 4.61 -11.32 6.62
C HIS A 52 3.89 -10.96 7.92
N ALA A 53 2.59 -10.72 7.85
CA ALA A 53 1.80 -10.27 8.98
C ALA A 53 0.63 -11.24 9.21
N ASP A 54 0.65 -11.95 10.34
CA ASP A 54 -0.42 -12.87 10.73
C ASP A 54 -1.41 -12.20 11.70
N PRO A 55 -2.63 -11.86 11.26
CA PRO A 55 -3.66 -11.28 12.11
C PRO A 55 -4.55 -12.33 12.81
N SER A 56 -4.22 -13.63 12.75
CA SER A 56 -5.04 -14.72 13.31
C SER A 56 -5.52 -14.45 14.74
N ALA A 57 -4.60 -14.08 15.63
CA ALA A 57 -4.93 -13.74 17.01
C ALA A 57 -5.94 -12.58 17.15
N LEU A 58 -5.95 -11.61 16.22
CA LEU A 58 -6.94 -10.54 16.22
C LEU A 58 -8.30 -11.06 15.77
N LEU A 59 -8.32 -11.85 14.69
CA LEU A 59 -9.55 -12.41 14.11
C LEU A 59 -10.26 -13.35 15.09
N GLU A 60 -9.51 -14.13 15.87
CA GLU A 60 -10.05 -15.01 16.93
C GLU A 60 -10.87 -14.26 17.99
N THR A 61 -10.69 -12.95 18.14
CA THR A 61 -11.49 -12.13 19.06
C THR A 61 -12.90 -11.81 18.55
N GLY A 62 -13.23 -12.21 17.31
CA GLY A 62 -14.44 -11.78 16.60
C GLY A 62 -14.31 -10.41 15.92
N PHE A 63 -13.08 -9.91 15.79
CA PHE A 63 -12.81 -8.67 15.06
C PHE A 63 -13.02 -8.86 13.56
N GLU A 64 -13.74 -7.93 12.93
CA GLU A 64 -13.96 -7.92 11.48
C GLU A 64 -13.37 -6.65 10.85
N PHE A 65 -12.54 -6.84 9.82
CA PHE A 65 -12.04 -5.73 9.01
C PHE A 65 -13.15 -5.17 8.13
N ARG A 66 -13.39 -3.86 8.23
CA ARG A 66 -14.28 -3.14 7.28
C ARG A 66 -13.79 -3.27 5.84
N TYR A 67 -12.47 -3.30 5.65
CA TYR A 67 -11.80 -3.47 4.36
C TYR A 67 -10.86 -4.68 4.48
N PRO A 68 -11.31 -5.88 4.06
CA PRO A 68 -10.55 -7.11 4.25
C PRO A 68 -9.26 -7.19 3.45
N THR A 69 -9.12 -6.38 2.39
CA THR A 69 -7.87 -6.24 1.64
C THR A 69 -7.67 -4.81 1.17
N TYR A 70 -6.46 -4.52 0.67
CA TYR A 70 -6.17 -3.28 -0.05
C TYR A 70 -7.10 -3.00 -1.24
N ARG A 71 -7.74 -4.02 -1.83
CA ARG A 71 -8.63 -3.84 -2.98
C ARG A 71 -9.91 -3.09 -2.62
N GLU A 72 -10.42 -3.31 -1.40
CA GLU A 72 -11.55 -2.56 -0.86
C GLU A 72 -11.07 -1.25 -0.19
N GLY A 73 -9.91 -1.26 0.48
CA GLY A 73 -9.41 -0.12 1.25
C GLY A 73 -8.90 1.05 0.41
N VAL A 74 -8.17 0.77 -0.68
CA VAL A 74 -7.55 1.83 -1.50
C VAL A 74 -8.58 2.74 -2.19
N PRO A 75 -9.63 2.23 -2.87
CA PRO A 75 -10.63 3.11 -3.50
C PRO A 75 -11.31 4.02 -2.48
N GLN A 76 -11.60 3.49 -1.28
CA GLN A 76 -12.23 4.22 -0.18
C GLN A 76 -11.31 5.31 0.36
N ALA A 77 -10.02 5.03 0.53
CA ALA A 77 -9.03 6.01 0.93
C ALA A 77 -8.87 7.14 -0.11
N LEU A 78 -8.85 6.79 -1.41
CA LEU A 78 -8.72 7.78 -2.48
C LEU A 78 -9.94 8.70 -2.58
N ASP A 79 -11.14 8.18 -2.36
CA ASP A 79 -12.37 8.97 -2.30
C ASP A 79 -12.33 9.97 -1.13
N LEU A 80 -11.94 9.52 0.07
CA LEU A 80 -11.75 10.38 1.24
C LEU A 80 -10.69 11.47 1.03
N LEU A 81 -9.64 11.18 0.26
CA LEU A 81 -8.58 12.13 -0.06
C LEU A 81 -8.94 13.07 -1.22
N GLY A 82 -10.08 12.87 -1.90
CA GLY A 82 -10.42 13.59 -3.14
C GLY A 82 -9.45 13.30 -4.30
N ALA A 83 -8.66 12.23 -4.20
CA ALA A 83 -7.59 11.92 -5.13
C ALA A 83 -8.09 11.23 -6.41
N ALA A 84 -9.27 10.61 -6.37
CA ALA A 84 -9.86 9.91 -7.52
C ALA A 84 -10.26 10.85 -8.68
N GLY A 85 -10.52 12.14 -8.42
CA GLY A 85 -10.93 13.12 -9.42
C GLY A 85 -9.90 14.22 -9.76
N THR A 86 -8.89 14.42 -8.92
CA THR A 86 -8.01 15.60 -9.00
C THR A 86 -6.86 15.44 -10.02
N LEU A 87 -6.49 14.21 -10.39
CA LEU A 87 -5.34 13.95 -11.28
C LEU A 87 -5.71 13.60 -12.72
N ALA A 88 -6.98 13.35 -13.02
CA ALA A 88 -7.47 13.11 -14.38
C ALA A 88 -7.63 14.40 -15.22
N GLY A 89 -7.33 15.57 -14.64
CA GLY A 89 -7.59 16.90 -15.22
C GLY A 89 -6.35 17.75 -15.52
N LYS A 90 -5.21 17.15 -15.86
CA LYS A 90 -4.05 17.86 -16.45
C LYS A 90 -3.38 17.05 -17.54
#